data_AF-A0A4E0R0A9-F1
#
_entry.id   AF-A0A4E0R0A9-F1
#
_cell.length_a   1.000
_cell.length_b   1.000
_cell.length_c   1.000
_cell.angle_alpha   90.00
_cell.angle_beta   90.00
_cell.angle_gamma   90.00
#
_symmetry.space_group_name_H-M   'P 1'
#
loop_
_entity.id
_entity.type
_entity.pdbx_description
1 polymer ?
#
loop_
_entity_poly.entity_id
_entity_poly.type
_entity_poly.pdbx_seq_one_letter_code
_entity_poly.pdbx_strand_id
1 'polypeptide(L)'
;MILFSARLTMPFGNAAALLVSNRVFALKRLRNSVSWWLLNGFLYPRIRLLATVPSSGPDLQITGQCIGEVDETIPRHVPLASSIRLANATADDLRLEFLAYFQSKRHTIVAPSSIFPKTHEGSYFVNAGMNQFKSLILGQKSTASSVQFTRLSRATNSQPCIRLGGRHDDLNDVGYDRQHHTMFEMLGSWSFGDYYKEKACHFMWDFVTKVLGLPKNALYVTYFGGCPKMGLPADDVTRDIWLRLGVMDQKLLPFGIAHNFWRAGNASGAGLCGPSTELHVDFHSLQDADGLQCARCLINTTSPQVVELWNTVFISHRTRATEHGKLTADSLDPLRQQFVDTGMGLERLACVMQASSHFVLR
;
A
#
# COMPACT_ATOMS: atom_id res chain seq x y z
N MET A 1 29.97 43.32 -15.66
CA MET A 1 29.89 44.78 -15.85
C MET A 1 28.67 45.06 -16.72
N ILE A 2 27.65 45.70 -16.13
CA ILE A 2 26.72 46.67 -16.76
C ILE A 2 25.94 46.18 -18.02
N LEU A 3 24.67 45.77 -17.90
CA LEU A 3 23.44 46.59 -18.02
C LEU A 3 23.14 47.09 -19.45
N PHE A 4 22.01 46.64 -20.02
CA PHE A 4 20.86 47.41 -20.55
C PHE A 4 20.17 46.69 -21.72
N SER A 5 18.90 46.33 -21.55
CA SER A 5 17.96 46.18 -22.65
C SER A 5 16.85 47.21 -22.45
N ALA A 6 16.68 48.04 -23.46
CA ALA A 6 15.79 49.19 -23.48
C ALA A 6 14.30 48.78 -23.50
N ARG A 7 13.49 49.55 -22.76
CA ARG A 7 12.06 49.76 -22.97
C ARG A 7 11.86 51.19 -23.46
N LEU A 8 11.09 51.33 -24.53
CA LEU A 8 10.27 52.47 -24.96
C LEU A 8 9.09 51.78 -25.69
N THR A 9 7.80 52.12 -25.56
CA THR A 9 7.14 53.40 -25.27
C THR A 9 5.68 53.14 -24.87
N MET A 10 5.14 53.98 -23.98
CA MET A 10 3.73 54.15 -23.57
C MET A 10 2.90 54.93 -24.63
N PRO A 11 1.62 55.42 -24.45
CA PRO A 11 0.71 55.44 -23.28
C PRO A 11 -0.84 55.31 -23.53
N PHE A 12 -1.57 55.38 -22.41
CA PHE A 12 -2.93 55.92 -22.16
C PHE A 12 -4.16 55.01 -21.99
N GLY A 13 -4.79 55.12 -20.80
CA GLY A 13 -6.22 54.88 -20.58
C GLY A 13 -6.66 54.37 -19.18
N ASN A 14 -6.85 55.29 -18.21
CA ASN A 14 -7.72 55.30 -17.00
C ASN A 14 -8.06 53.97 -16.24
N ALA A 15 -7.74 53.74 -14.96
CA ALA A 15 -7.98 54.46 -13.68
C ALA A 15 -9.41 54.35 -13.10
N ALA A 16 -9.57 53.57 -12.02
CA ALA A 16 -10.47 53.82 -10.88
C ALA A 16 -9.99 53.02 -9.64
N ALA A 17 -9.98 53.67 -8.48
CA ALA A 17 -9.41 53.25 -7.19
C ALA A 17 -10.48 53.20 -6.09
N LEU A 18 -10.23 52.50 -4.96
CA LEU A 18 -10.62 52.84 -3.56
C LEU A 18 -10.25 51.66 -2.62
N LEU A 19 -9.21 51.74 -1.76
CA LEU A 19 -9.11 52.31 -0.38
C LEU A 19 -9.83 51.52 0.73
N VAL A 20 -9.07 50.84 1.60
CA VAL A 20 -9.43 50.59 3.02
C VAL A 20 -8.18 50.66 3.92
N SER A 21 -8.37 51.28 5.08
CA SER A 21 -7.42 51.87 6.03
C SER A 21 -6.88 50.89 7.10
N ASN A 22 -5.61 51.07 7.47
CA ASN A 22 -4.98 50.55 8.69
C ASN A 22 -5.19 51.53 9.86
N ARG A 23 -5.51 51.02 11.06
CA ARG A 23 -5.31 51.72 12.34
C ARG A 23 -4.78 50.77 13.41
N VAL A 24 -3.66 51.16 14.00
CA VAL A 24 -3.03 50.65 15.22
C VAL A 24 -3.50 51.51 16.40
N PHE A 25 -3.80 50.93 17.56
CA PHE A 25 -3.55 51.56 18.87
C PHE A 25 -3.59 50.52 20.01
N ALA A 26 -2.61 50.62 20.91
CA ALA A 26 -2.45 49.84 22.14
C ALA A 26 -2.82 50.69 23.37
N LEU A 27 -3.26 50.08 24.49
CA LEU A 27 -2.76 50.36 25.87
C LEU A 27 -3.49 49.60 27.00
N LYS A 28 -2.70 49.36 28.06
CA LYS A 28 -2.90 48.65 29.35
C LYS A 28 -3.91 49.31 30.31
N ARG A 29 -4.55 48.51 31.21
CA ARG A 29 -4.31 48.53 32.70
C ARG A 29 -5.24 47.60 33.54
N LEU A 30 -4.56 46.91 34.46
CA LEU A 30 -4.89 46.33 35.78
C LEU A 30 -6.18 46.72 36.56
N ARG A 31 -6.81 45.71 37.20
CA ARG A 31 -6.93 45.42 38.68
C ARG A 31 -8.35 45.13 39.23
N ASN A 32 -8.41 44.18 40.18
CA ASN A 32 -9.48 43.81 41.16
C ASN A 32 -10.59 42.88 40.63
N SER A 33 -11.10 41.84 41.32
CA SER A 33 -10.93 41.28 42.67
C SER A 33 -11.56 39.87 42.71
N VAL A 34 -10.95 38.94 43.50
CA VAL A 34 -11.54 37.96 44.46
C VAL A 34 -12.81 37.20 43.97
N SER A 35 -12.89 35.86 43.85
CA SER A 35 -12.77 34.85 44.91
C SER A 35 -13.26 33.45 44.42
N TRP A 36 -12.74 32.36 45.02
CA TRP A 36 -13.29 30.97 45.04
C TRP A 36 -13.22 30.13 43.74
N TRP A 37 -12.33 29.14 43.72
CA TRP A 37 -12.62 27.68 43.68
C TRP A 37 -11.28 26.92 43.66
N LEU A 38 -11.04 26.17 44.73
CA LEU A 38 -10.00 25.15 44.83
C LEU A 38 -10.45 23.88 44.08
N LEU A 39 -9.45 23.14 43.57
CA LEU A 39 -9.49 21.71 43.21
C LEU A 39 -10.24 21.31 41.93
N ASN A 40 -9.47 21.25 40.82
CA ASN A 40 -9.35 20.10 39.89
C ASN A 40 -8.80 20.60 38.55
N GLY A 41 -7.48 20.82 38.50
CA GLY A 41 -6.78 21.04 37.25
C GLY A 41 -6.36 19.69 36.68
N PHE A 42 -7.00 19.25 35.59
CA PHE A 42 -6.32 18.52 34.52
C PHE A 42 -7.00 18.85 33.20
N LEU A 43 -6.36 19.77 32.47
CA LEU A 43 -6.58 20.01 31.06
C LEU A 43 -6.31 18.70 30.30
N TYR A 44 -7.34 18.23 29.60
CA TYR A 44 -7.23 17.18 28.59
C TYR A 44 -6.22 17.58 27.50
N PRO A 45 -5.17 16.79 27.22
CA PRO A 45 -4.64 16.72 25.87
C PRO A 45 -5.42 15.64 25.11
N ARG A 46 -6.20 16.06 24.11
CA ARG A 46 -6.64 15.16 23.03
C ARG A 46 -5.38 14.69 22.30
N ILE A 47 -4.89 13.50 22.62
CA ILE A 47 -3.86 12.83 21.84
C ILE A 47 -4.55 12.10 20.69
N ARG A 48 -4.35 12.59 19.47
CA ARG A 48 -4.63 11.86 18.23
C ARG A 48 -3.71 10.64 18.21
N LEU A 49 -4.26 9.45 18.34
CA LEU A 49 -3.51 8.24 18.00
C LEU A 49 -3.57 8.09 16.47
N LEU A 50 -2.42 8.37 15.84
CA LEU A 50 -2.08 8.19 14.42
C LEU A 50 -2.42 9.38 13.48
N ALA A 51 -1.33 9.92 12.93
CA ALA A 51 -1.18 11.00 11.94
C ALA A 51 -1.57 12.44 12.34
N THR A 52 -0.58 13.19 12.86
CA THR A 52 -0.37 14.62 12.54
C THR A 52 1.11 14.95 12.63
N VAL A 53 1.72 15.48 11.57
CA VAL A 53 2.99 16.24 11.67
C VAL A 53 2.64 17.62 12.25
N PRO A 54 3.46 18.19 13.16
CA PRO A 54 4.31 19.31 12.71
C PRO A 54 5.69 19.43 13.39
N SER A 55 6.61 20.05 12.65
CA SER A 55 7.66 20.97 13.11
C SER A 55 8.92 20.42 13.83
N SER A 56 10.04 20.58 13.11
CA SER A 56 11.43 20.76 13.54
C SER A 56 11.72 20.92 15.05
N GLY A 57 12.49 19.98 15.59
CA GLY A 57 13.18 20.01 16.89
C GLY A 57 14.23 18.88 16.97
N PRO A 58 15.34 19.04 17.72
CA PRO A 58 16.54 18.20 17.59
C PRO A 58 16.38 16.79 18.16
N ASP A 59 17.14 15.86 17.58
CA ASP A 59 17.21 14.41 17.84
C ASP A 59 16.96 13.99 19.29
N LEU A 60 15.95 13.15 19.50
CA LEU A 60 15.73 12.41 20.74
C LEU A 60 16.04 10.93 20.51
N GLN A 61 17.09 10.45 21.17
CA GLN A 61 17.44 9.03 21.26
C GLN A 61 16.27 8.24 21.85
N ILE A 62 15.71 7.30 21.09
CA ILE A 62 14.70 6.38 21.58
C ILE A 62 15.39 5.09 22.03
N THR A 63 15.63 4.97 23.33
CA THR A 63 15.85 3.69 24.00
C THR A 63 14.49 3.02 24.23
N GLY A 64 14.29 1.85 23.61
CA GLY A 64 13.10 1.05 23.79
C GLY A 64 13.15 0.26 25.10
N GLN A 65 12.07 0.32 25.88
CA GLN A 65 11.72 -0.73 26.84
C GLN A 65 10.19 -0.91 26.83
N CYS A 66 9.74 -2.10 26.40
CA CYS A 66 8.38 -2.57 26.57
C CYS A 66 8.20 -3.01 28.02
N ILE A 67 7.46 -2.23 28.81
CA ILE A 67 6.86 -2.67 30.07
C ILE A 67 5.58 -1.85 30.27
N GLY A 68 4.44 -2.53 30.21
CA GLY A 68 3.12 -1.96 30.41
C GLY A 68 2.08 -3.06 30.28
N GLU A 69 1.45 -3.38 31.40
CA GLU A 69 0.51 -4.49 31.59
C GLU A 69 -0.71 -4.40 30.65
N VAL A 70 -1.21 -5.56 30.25
CA VAL A 70 -2.40 -5.69 29.41
C VAL A 70 -3.63 -5.39 30.26
N ASP A 71 -4.27 -4.25 30.02
CA ASP A 71 -5.57 -3.92 30.58
C ASP A 71 -6.67 -4.76 29.90
N GLU A 72 -7.22 -5.75 30.63
CA GLU A 72 -8.28 -6.66 30.15
C GLU A 72 -9.70 -6.07 30.23
N THR A 73 -9.88 -4.77 30.44
CA THR A 73 -11.21 -4.19 30.71
C THR A 73 -11.85 -3.37 29.58
N ILE A 74 -11.41 -3.51 28.32
CA ILE A 74 -12.09 -2.88 27.18
C ILE A 74 -13.17 -3.81 26.61
N PRO A 75 -14.48 -3.53 26.76
CA PRO A 75 -15.50 -4.21 25.98
C PRO A 75 -15.49 -3.58 24.58
N ARG A 76 -14.70 -4.16 23.69
CA ARG A 76 -14.78 -3.91 22.25
C ARG A 76 -16.12 -4.46 21.77
N HIS A 77 -17.09 -3.61 21.46
CA HIS A 77 -18.14 -4.05 20.54
C HIS A 77 -17.48 -4.33 19.19
N VAL A 78 -17.11 -5.59 18.93
CA VAL A 78 -16.74 -6.07 17.59
C VAL A 78 -17.54 -7.34 17.32
N PRO A 79 -18.65 -7.23 16.59
CA PRO A 79 -19.14 -8.31 15.78
C PRO A 79 -18.97 -7.94 14.31
N LEU A 80 -17.93 -8.46 13.65
CA LEU A 80 -17.92 -8.60 12.19
C LEU A 80 -18.22 -10.06 11.85
N ALA A 81 -19.41 -10.28 11.31
CA ALA A 81 -19.93 -11.56 10.85
C ALA A 81 -21.08 -11.32 9.84
N SER A 82 -21.31 -12.33 8.98
CA SER A 82 -22.26 -12.41 7.86
C SER A 82 -22.26 -11.22 6.88
N SER A 83 -21.36 -11.33 5.89
CA SER A 83 -21.20 -10.46 4.71
C SER A 83 -21.01 -8.99 5.04
N ILE A 84 -19.77 -8.49 4.90
CA ILE A 84 -19.56 -7.05 4.78
C ILE A 84 -20.54 -6.55 3.71
N ARG A 85 -21.58 -5.81 4.12
CA ARG A 85 -22.46 -5.15 3.15
C ARG A 85 -21.57 -4.16 2.45
N LEU A 86 -21.27 -4.46 1.19
CA LEU A 86 -20.52 -3.65 0.24
C LEU A 86 -20.55 -2.14 0.62
N ALA A 87 -21.73 -1.55 0.77
CA ALA A 87 -21.89 -0.12 1.01
C ALA A 87 -21.51 0.47 2.40
N ASN A 88 -21.38 -0.30 3.49
CA ASN A 88 -21.34 0.26 4.86
C ASN A 88 -19.99 0.12 5.60
N ALA A 89 -18.99 -0.54 5.03
CA ALA A 89 -17.69 -0.67 5.68
C ALA A 89 -16.84 0.59 5.53
N THR A 90 -16.30 1.09 6.63
CA THR A 90 -15.28 2.15 6.59
C THR A 90 -13.93 1.57 6.15
N ALA A 91 -13.01 2.43 5.70
CA ALA A 91 -11.64 1.99 5.40
C ALA A 91 -10.96 1.39 6.65
N ASP A 92 -11.31 1.87 7.84
CA ASP A 92 -10.80 1.35 9.11
C ASP A 92 -11.29 -0.07 9.39
N ASP A 93 -12.58 -0.34 9.15
CA ASP A 93 -13.14 -1.69 9.29
C ASP A 93 -12.46 -2.68 8.33
N LEU A 94 -12.28 -2.28 7.06
CA LEU A 94 -11.63 -3.12 6.05
C LEU A 94 -10.17 -3.41 6.40
N ARG A 95 -9.44 -2.41 6.92
CA ARG A 95 -8.06 -2.58 7.40
C ARG A 95 -8.01 -3.57 8.56
N LEU A 96 -8.88 -3.41 9.56
CA LEU A 96 -8.92 -4.28 10.74
C LEU A 96 -9.31 -5.71 10.36
N GLU A 97 -10.27 -5.89 9.46
CA GLU A 97 -10.71 -7.20 8.99
C GLU A 97 -9.58 -7.95 8.27
N PHE A 98 -8.82 -7.25 7.42
CA PHE A 98 -7.65 -7.83 6.76
C PHE A 98 -6.61 -8.32 7.78
N LEU A 99 -6.27 -7.49 8.77
CA LEU A 99 -5.29 -7.84 9.80
C LEU A 99 -5.79 -9.00 10.67
N ALA A 100 -7.07 -8.99 11.06
CA ALA A 100 -7.68 -10.06 11.84
C ALA A 100 -7.71 -11.38 11.06
N TYR A 101 -8.03 -11.34 9.76
CA TYR A 101 -8.01 -12.51 8.89
C TYR A 101 -6.62 -13.16 8.89
N PHE A 102 -5.56 -12.41 8.60
CA PHE A 102 -4.21 -12.97 8.56
C PHE A 102 -3.69 -13.36 9.94
N GLN A 103 -4.08 -12.65 11.00
CA GLN A 103 -3.81 -13.08 12.38
C GLN A 103 -4.42 -14.46 12.67
N SER A 104 -5.66 -14.72 12.22
CA SER A 104 -6.29 -16.04 12.34
C SER A 104 -5.54 -17.14 11.57
N LYS A 105 -4.79 -16.77 10.52
CA LYS A 105 -3.91 -17.67 9.75
C LYS A 105 -2.49 -17.76 10.33
N ARG A 106 -2.29 -17.29 11.57
CA ARG A 106 -1.02 -17.28 12.32
C ARG A 106 0.04 -16.35 11.74
N HIS A 107 -0.35 -15.26 11.11
CA HIS A 107 0.56 -14.17 10.78
C HIS A 107 0.70 -13.25 11.99
N THR A 108 1.94 -12.85 12.30
CA THR A 108 2.18 -11.84 13.32
C THR A 108 1.82 -10.47 12.76
N ILE A 109 0.99 -9.71 13.47
CA ILE A 109 0.75 -8.31 13.11
C ILE A 109 2.02 -7.52 13.45
N VAL A 110 2.62 -6.87 12.44
CA VAL A 110 3.83 -6.05 12.60
C VAL A 110 3.45 -4.59 12.36
N ALA A 111 4.01 -3.67 13.13
CA ALA A 111 3.80 -2.25 12.89
C ALA A 111 4.30 -1.85 11.48
N PRO A 112 3.66 -0.89 10.80
CA PRO A 112 4.22 -0.34 9.58
C PRO A 112 5.53 0.39 9.86
N SER A 113 6.43 0.37 8.88
CA SER A 113 7.62 1.21 8.89
C SER A 113 7.26 2.67 8.62
N SER A 114 8.15 3.57 9.02
CA SER A 114 8.10 4.98 8.61
C SER A 114 8.10 5.10 7.08
N ILE A 115 7.36 6.08 6.55
CA ILE A 115 7.40 6.42 5.11
C ILE A 115 8.79 6.89 4.66
N PHE A 116 9.57 7.42 5.59
CA PHE A 116 10.97 7.78 5.37
C PHE A 116 11.84 6.55 5.65
N PRO A 117 12.57 6.04 4.64
CA PRO A 117 13.51 4.95 4.85
C PRO A 117 14.63 5.40 5.79
N LYS A 118 15.29 4.44 6.43
CA LYS A 118 16.48 4.74 7.24
C LYS A 118 17.55 5.34 6.32
N THR A 119 18.33 6.29 6.85
CA THR A 119 19.46 6.89 6.15
C THR A 119 20.32 5.79 5.52
N HIS A 120 20.72 5.97 4.25
CA HIS A 120 21.55 5.06 3.43
C HIS A 120 20.87 3.92 2.64
N GLU A 121 19.53 3.81 2.60
CA GLU A 121 18.87 2.73 1.83
C GLU A 121 18.65 3.03 0.33
N GLY A 122 19.00 4.22 -0.16
CA GLY A 122 18.95 4.57 -1.59
C GLY A 122 17.55 4.64 -2.22
N SER A 123 16.48 4.48 -1.43
CA SER A 123 15.11 4.84 -1.78
C SER A 123 14.78 6.20 -1.16
N TYR A 124 14.01 7.04 -1.86
CA TYR A 124 13.52 8.30 -1.28
C TYR A 124 12.36 8.07 -0.31
N PHE A 125 11.50 7.09 -0.60
CA PHE A 125 10.33 6.74 0.20
C PHE A 125 10.10 5.22 0.25
N VAL A 126 9.34 4.75 1.24
CA VAL A 126 8.79 3.39 1.27
C VAL A 126 7.65 3.28 0.26
N ASN A 127 7.80 2.40 -0.72
CA ASN A 127 6.86 2.23 -1.84
C ASN A 127 6.07 0.89 -1.79
N ALA A 128 6.42 0.00 -0.87
CA ALA A 128 5.75 -1.26 -0.62
C ALA A 128 5.98 -1.73 0.83
N GLY A 129 5.08 -2.59 1.34
CA GLY A 129 5.20 -3.16 2.69
C GLY A 129 6.41 -4.07 2.89
N MET A 130 6.95 -4.65 1.81
CA MET A 130 8.09 -5.57 1.85
C MET A 130 9.41 -4.92 2.26
N ASN A 131 9.54 -3.60 2.12
CA ASN A 131 10.82 -2.88 2.27
C ASN A 131 11.45 -3.11 3.64
N GLN A 132 10.64 -3.13 4.72
CA GLN A 132 11.14 -3.35 6.08
C GLN A 132 11.61 -4.80 6.36
N PHE A 133 11.22 -5.76 5.51
CA PHE A 133 11.59 -7.17 5.64
C PHE A 133 12.79 -7.57 4.78
N LYS A 134 13.39 -6.62 4.04
CA LYS A 134 14.52 -6.84 3.14
C LYS A 134 15.68 -7.62 3.78
N SER A 135 16.09 -7.25 4.99
CA SER A 135 17.20 -7.91 5.68
C SER A 135 16.91 -9.38 6.03
N LEU A 136 15.64 -9.70 6.32
CA LEU A 136 15.19 -11.06 6.60
C LEU A 136 15.25 -11.90 5.33
N ILE A 137 14.71 -11.39 4.21
CA ILE A 137 14.71 -12.10 2.92
C ILE A 137 16.14 -12.35 2.41
N LEU A 138 17.06 -11.40 2.65
CA LEU A 138 18.46 -11.52 2.24
C LEU A 138 19.32 -12.36 3.18
N GLY A 139 18.80 -12.79 4.33
CA GLY A 139 19.56 -13.55 5.33
C GLY A 139 20.79 -12.80 5.87
N GLN A 140 20.74 -11.46 5.91
CA GLN A 140 21.87 -10.65 6.40
C GLN A 140 22.05 -10.88 7.92
N LYS A 141 23.31 -11.03 8.36
CA LYS A 141 23.63 -11.26 9.78
C LYS A 141 23.21 -10.07 10.64
N SER A 142 22.67 -10.41 11.81
CA SER A 142 22.23 -9.58 12.94
C SER A 142 22.75 -8.12 13.01
N THR A 143 22.09 -7.20 12.34
CA THR A 143 21.96 -5.81 12.82
C THR A 143 20.83 -5.74 13.86
N ALA A 144 20.82 -4.77 14.77
CA ALA A 144 19.81 -4.65 15.82
C ALA A 144 18.36 -4.74 15.30
N SER A 145 18.08 -4.22 14.09
CA SER A 145 16.78 -4.31 13.42
C SER A 145 16.45 -5.70 12.85
N SER A 146 17.45 -6.49 12.44
CA SER A 146 17.22 -7.87 11.97
C SER A 146 16.96 -8.84 13.11
N VAL A 147 17.49 -8.60 14.32
CA VAL A 147 17.24 -9.43 15.52
C VAL A 147 15.75 -9.47 15.85
N GLN A 148 15.05 -8.34 15.73
CA GLN A 148 13.61 -8.24 16.01
C GLN A 148 12.77 -9.13 15.08
N PHE A 149 13.20 -9.31 13.83
CA PHE A 149 12.43 -10.07 12.84
C PHE A 149 12.92 -11.50 12.58
N THR A 150 14.10 -11.89 13.09
CA THR A 150 14.70 -13.22 12.84
C THR A 150 13.83 -14.43 13.19
N ARG A 151 12.81 -14.26 14.05
CA ARG A 151 11.87 -15.32 14.42
C ARG A 151 10.52 -15.26 13.68
N LEU A 152 10.31 -14.28 12.79
CA LEU A 152 9.08 -14.21 12.01
C LEU A 152 9.13 -15.19 10.85
N SER A 153 8.17 -16.12 10.84
CA SER A 153 7.86 -16.97 9.69
C SER A 153 6.74 -16.39 8.82
N ARG A 154 5.84 -15.59 9.41
CA ARG A 154 4.69 -14.97 8.75
C ARG A 154 4.41 -13.60 9.35
N ALA A 155 4.07 -12.62 8.53
CA ALA A 155 3.76 -11.26 8.99
C ALA A 155 2.59 -10.64 8.23
N THR A 156 1.88 -9.71 8.84
CA THR A 156 0.85 -8.89 8.17
C THR A 156 0.85 -7.46 8.72
N ASN A 157 0.54 -6.48 7.88
CA ASN A 157 0.37 -5.08 8.29
C ASN A 157 -0.46 -4.28 7.27
N SER A 158 -0.68 -3.00 7.59
CA SER A 158 -1.10 -1.95 6.64
C SER A 158 0.02 -0.92 6.55
N GLN A 159 0.74 -0.86 5.41
CA GLN A 159 1.88 0.02 5.20
C GLN A 159 1.46 1.28 4.42
N PRO A 160 1.61 2.49 4.98
CA PRO A 160 1.58 3.72 4.21
C PRO A 160 2.73 3.73 3.20
N CYS A 161 2.41 3.88 1.93
CA CYS A 161 3.33 3.86 0.81
C CYS A 161 3.29 5.19 0.07
N ILE A 162 4.45 5.61 -0.45
CA ILE A 162 4.56 6.74 -1.36
C ILE A 162 5.25 6.27 -2.64
N ARG A 163 4.61 6.52 -3.78
CA ARG A 163 5.15 6.25 -5.12
C ARG A 163 5.34 7.57 -5.86
N LEU A 164 6.56 8.09 -5.71
CA LEU A 164 7.03 9.32 -6.36
C LEU A 164 8.40 9.03 -6.97
N GLY A 165 8.45 8.80 -8.27
CA GLY A 165 9.68 8.49 -9.00
C GLY A 165 10.19 7.05 -8.83
N GLY A 166 11.16 6.68 -9.68
CA GLY A 166 11.77 5.36 -9.69
C GLY A 166 11.06 4.37 -10.61
N ARG A 167 11.09 3.07 -10.28
CA ARG A 167 10.48 2.02 -11.13
C ARG A 167 8.95 1.97 -11.00
N HIS A 168 8.43 2.30 -9.81
CA HIS A 168 7.01 2.36 -9.51
C HIS A 168 6.68 3.83 -9.27
N ASP A 169 6.48 4.57 -10.37
CA ASP A 169 6.22 6.01 -10.37
C ASP A 169 4.81 6.28 -10.90
N ASP A 170 3.91 6.59 -9.97
CA ASP A 170 2.50 6.83 -10.29
C ASP A 170 2.22 8.34 -10.43
N LEU A 171 3.24 9.20 -10.31
CA LEU A 171 3.07 10.67 -10.25
C LEU A 171 2.42 11.25 -11.51
N ASN A 172 2.72 10.69 -12.68
CA ASN A 172 2.20 11.18 -13.96
C ASN A 172 0.75 10.74 -14.22
N ASP A 173 0.26 9.72 -13.51
CA ASP A 173 -1.07 9.15 -13.69
C ASP A 173 -2.08 9.68 -12.66
N VAL A 174 -1.59 10.25 -11.56
CA VAL A 174 -2.41 10.85 -10.50
C VAL A 174 -3.21 12.04 -11.05
N GLY A 175 -4.54 11.93 -10.94
CA GLY A 175 -5.48 12.94 -11.44
C GLY A 175 -5.87 12.74 -12.91
N TYR A 176 -5.23 11.81 -13.63
CA TYR A 176 -5.61 11.42 -14.99
C TYR A 176 -6.45 10.15 -15.01
N ASP A 177 -6.14 9.18 -14.15
CA ASP A 177 -7.00 8.03 -13.92
C ASP A 177 -7.57 7.99 -12.51
N ARG A 178 -8.44 7.00 -12.28
CA ARG A 178 -9.16 6.86 -11.03
C ARG A 178 -8.43 5.98 -10.02
N GLN A 179 -7.36 5.29 -10.38
CA GLN A 179 -6.84 4.15 -9.61
C GLN A 179 -5.44 4.40 -9.01
N HIS A 180 -4.78 5.48 -9.39
CA HIS A 180 -3.45 5.83 -8.90
C HIS A 180 -3.49 6.98 -7.88
N HIS A 181 -2.73 6.77 -6.80
CA HIS A 181 -2.51 7.75 -5.75
C HIS A 181 -1.00 7.86 -5.51
N THR A 182 -0.52 9.06 -5.20
CA THR A 182 0.88 9.26 -4.81
C THR A 182 1.16 8.69 -3.42
N MET A 183 0.18 8.75 -2.52
CA MET A 183 0.19 8.12 -1.20
C MET A 183 -1.01 7.19 -1.08
N PHE A 184 -0.77 5.97 -0.62
CA PHE A 184 -1.80 4.95 -0.42
C PHE A 184 -1.39 3.98 0.69
N GLU A 185 -2.35 3.24 1.23
CA GLU A 185 -2.08 2.16 2.18
C GLU A 185 -2.07 0.80 1.48
N MET A 186 -0.97 0.07 1.67
CA MET A 186 -0.81 -1.30 1.19
C MET A 186 -1.08 -2.29 2.33
N LEU A 187 -2.19 -3.01 2.24
CA LEU A 187 -2.51 -4.17 3.06
C LEU A 187 -1.62 -5.34 2.61
N GLY A 188 -0.72 -5.77 3.50
CA GLY A 188 0.32 -6.74 3.16
C GLY A 188 0.31 -7.99 4.03
N SER A 189 0.68 -9.11 3.42
CA SER A 189 0.92 -10.38 4.10
C SER A 189 2.19 -11.02 3.52
N TRP A 190 2.99 -11.62 4.40
CA TRP A 190 4.29 -12.16 4.05
C TRP A 190 4.47 -13.57 4.57
N SER A 191 5.17 -14.38 3.78
CA SER A 191 5.71 -15.67 4.20
C SER A 191 7.22 -15.70 4.03
N PHE A 192 7.90 -16.04 5.12
CA PHE A 192 9.35 -16.13 5.16
C PHE A 192 9.79 -17.59 5.26
N GLY A 193 9.77 -18.28 4.12
CA GLY A 193 10.16 -19.69 4.03
C GLY A 193 9.18 -20.68 4.69
N ASP A 194 7.95 -20.26 5.00
CA ASP A 194 6.95 -21.12 5.67
C ASP A 194 5.89 -21.67 4.70
N TYR A 195 5.25 -20.81 3.91
CA TYR A 195 4.29 -21.19 2.89
C TYR A 195 4.58 -20.50 1.58
N TYR A 196 4.03 -21.03 0.49
CA TYR A 196 4.23 -20.50 -0.85
C TYR A 196 2.91 -20.45 -1.63
N LYS A 197 2.96 -20.65 -2.95
CA LYS A 197 1.87 -20.49 -3.92
C LYS A 197 0.52 -21.01 -3.46
N GLU A 198 0.42 -22.29 -3.09
CA GLU A 198 -0.87 -22.92 -2.78
C GLU A 198 -1.61 -22.21 -1.64
N LYS A 199 -0.95 -22.06 -0.48
CA LYS A 199 -1.56 -21.37 0.67
C LYS A 199 -1.79 -19.88 0.39
N ALA A 200 -0.88 -19.21 -0.33
CA ALA A 200 -1.03 -17.80 -0.68
C ALA A 200 -2.29 -17.56 -1.52
N CYS A 201 -2.48 -18.33 -2.61
CA CYS A 201 -3.67 -18.26 -3.45
C CYS A 201 -4.94 -18.63 -2.67
N HIS A 202 -4.88 -19.65 -1.80
CA HIS A 202 -6.00 -20.01 -0.93
C HIS A 202 -6.39 -18.86 0.02
N PHE A 203 -5.43 -18.21 0.67
CA PHE A 203 -5.72 -17.07 1.56
C PHE A 203 -6.30 -15.88 0.81
N MET A 204 -5.73 -15.54 -0.35
CA MET A 204 -6.25 -14.49 -1.19
C MET A 204 -7.72 -14.79 -1.56
N TRP A 205 -7.99 -15.97 -2.12
CA TRP A 205 -9.32 -16.36 -2.58
C TRP A 205 -10.35 -16.43 -1.45
N ASP A 206 -9.97 -17.01 -0.31
CA ASP A 206 -10.82 -17.16 0.87
C ASP A 206 -11.17 -15.78 1.46
N PHE A 207 -10.22 -14.84 1.52
CA PHE A 207 -10.51 -13.47 1.95
C PHE A 207 -11.51 -12.78 1.02
N VAL A 208 -11.24 -12.69 -0.28
CA VAL A 208 -12.16 -11.97 -1.19
C VAL A 208 -13.52 -12.64 -1.34
N THR A 209 -13.60 -13.97 -1.38
CA THR A 209 -14.88 -14.65 -1.67
C THR A 209 -15.68 -15.00 -0.43
N LYS A 210 -15.05 -15.29 0.71
CA LYS A 210 -15.78 -15.70 1.94
C LYS A 210 -15.83 -14.62 2.99
N VAL A 211 -14.75 -13.86 3.20
CA VAL A 211 -14.71 -12.79 4.20
C VAL A 211 -15.41 -11.55 3.66
N LEU A 212 -14.96 -11.07 2.49
CA LEU A 212 -15.56 -9.90 1.83
C LEU A 212 -16.86 -10.25 1.10
N GLY A 213 -17.07 -11.52 0.72
CA GLY A 213 -18.27 -11.95 0.02
C GLY A 213 -18.37 -11.44 -1.42
N LEU A 214 -17.24 -11.11 -2.07
CA LEU A 214 -17.26 -10.67 -3.46
C LEU A 214 -17.76 -11.81 -4.37
N PRO A 215 -18.64 -11.50 -5.33
CA PRO A 215 -19.20 -12.51 -6.20
C PRO A 215 -18.14 -12.98 -7.18
N LYS A 216 -17.96 -14.31 -7.29
CA LYS A 216 -16.87 -14.93 -8.07
C LYS A 216 -16.91 -14.56 -9.56
N ASN A 217 -18.07 -14.24 -10.10
CA ASN A 217 -18.24 -13.78 -11.48
C ASN A 217 -17.57 -12.41 -11.73
N ALA A 218 -17.40 -11.56 -10.70
CA ALA A 218 -16.71 -10.27 -10.86
C ALA A 218 -15.18 -10.39 -10.77
N LEU A 219 -14.64 -11.55 -10.41
CA LEU A 219 -13.22 -11.74 -10.13
C LEU A 219 -12.48 -12.35 -11.32
N TYR A 220 -11.39 -11.71 -11.72
CA TYR A 220 -10.45 -12.22 -12.72
C TYR A 220 -9.08 -12.41 -12.06
N VAL A 221 -8.33 -13.39 -12.52
CA VAL A 221 -7.01 -13.70 -11.98
C VAL A 221 -6.00 -13.77 -13.10
N THR A 222 -4.82 -13.19 -12.87
CA THR A 222 -3.69 -13.27 -13.80
C THR A 222 -2.57 -14.14 -13.22
N TYR A 223 -1.78 -14.77 -14.08
CA TYR A 223 -0.58 -15.52 -13.68
C TYR A 223 0.54 -15.33 -14.70
N PHE A 224 1.76 -15.65 -14.29
CA PHE A 224 2.92 -15.52 -15.17
C PHE A 224 2.89 -16.54 -16.32
N GLY A 225 2.70 -16.06 -17.54
CA GLY A 225 2.68 -16.85 -18.77
C GLY A 225 4.07 -17.22 -19.31
N GLY A 226 5.14 -16.86 -18.61
CA GLY A 226 6.51 -17.14 -19.03
C GLY A 226 7.14 -16.02 -19.84
N CYS A 227 8.45 -16.14 -20.05
CA CYS A 227 9.24 -15.26 -20.91
C CYS A 227 10.33 -16.09 -21.61
N PRO A 228 10.06 -16.64 -22.81
CA PRO A 228 11.04 -17.44 -23.56
C PRO A 228 12.34 -16.68 -23.83
N LYS A 229 12.26 -15.36 -24.08
CA LYS A 229 13.43 -14.49 -24.30
C LYS A 229 14.39 -14.44 -23.10
N MET A 230 13.90 -14.77 -21.91
CA MET A 230 14.69 -14.82 -20.67
C MET A 230 14.85 -16.24 -20.12
N GLY A 231 14.42 -17.26 -20.87
CA GLY A 231 14.45 -18.65 -20.39
C GLY A 231 13.56 -18.92 -19.17
N LEU A 232 12.56 -18.06 -18.92
CA LEU A 232 11.64 -18.22 -17.79
C LEU A 232 10.41 -19.00 -18.26
N PRO A 233 10.12 -20.19 -17.69
CA PRO A 233 8.92 -20.95 -18.04
C PRO A 233 7.64 -20.26 -17.52
N ALA A 234 6.50 -20.67 -18.07
CA ALA A 234 5.20 -20.30 -17.52
C ALA A 234 5.02 -20.86 -16.10
N ASP A 235 4.28 -20.14 -15.27
CA ASP A 235 3.93 -20.57 -13.92
C ASP A 235 2.67 -21.43 -13.93
N ASP A 236 2.79 -22.62 -14.52
CA ASP A 236 1.70 -23.60 -14.62
C ASP A 236 1.22 -24.07 -13.23
N VAL A 237 2.11 -24.08 -12.23
CA VAL A 237 1.77 -24.42 -10.85
C VAL A 237 0.71 -23.46 -10.31
N THR A 238 0.92 -22.15 -10.48
CA THR A 238 -0.04 -21.12 -10.05
C THR A 238 -1.35 -21.20 -10.84
N ARG A 239 -1.28 -21.44 -12.16
CA ARG A 239 -2.48 -21.68 -12.98
C ARG A 239 -3.32 -22.82 -12.41
N ASP A 240 -2.70 -23.97 -12.16
CA ASP A 240 -3.42 -25.17 -11.73
C ASP A 240 -4.01 -25.02 -10.32
N ILE A 241 -3.35 -24.25 -9.43
CA ILE A 241 -3.91 -23.89 -8.13
C ILE A 241 -5.22 -23.10 -8.31
N TRP A 242 -5.25 -22.10 -9.18
CA TRP A 242 -6.45 -21.28 -9.42
C TRP A 242 -7.60 -22.09 -10.01
N LEU A 243 -7.30 -22.99 -10.94
CA LEU A 243 -8.30 -23.90 -11.49
C LEU A 243 -8.89 -24.81 -10.40
N ARG A 244 -8.07 -25.35 -9.49
CA ARG A 244 -8.53 -26.14 -8.34
C ARG A 244 -9.36 -25.32 -7.33
N LEU A 245 -9.07 -24.03 -7.18
CA LEU A 245 -9.86 -23.09 -6.37
C LEU A 245 -11.23 -22.75 -6.99
N GLY A 246 -11.48 -23.18 -8.23
CA GLY A 246 -12.72 -22.96 -8.96
C GLY A 246 -12.77 -21.64 -9.73
N VAL A 247 -11.62 -21.02 -10.01
CA VAL A 247 -11.57 -19.92 -10.99
C VAL A 247 -11.80 -20.51 -12.38
N MET A 248 -12.77 -19.98 -13.11
CA MET A 248 -13.05 -20.43 -14.47
C MET A 248 -11.90 -20.09 -15.40
N ASP A 249 -11.57 -20.97 -16.34
CA ASP A 249 -10.49 -20.77 -17.32
C ASP A 249 -10.62 -19.43 -18.08
N GLN A 250 -11.84 -19.07 -18.48
CA GLN A 250 -12.15 -17.78 -19.12
C GLN A 250 -11.87 -16.54 -18.24
N LYS A 251 -11.69 -16.70 -16.92
CA LYS A 251 -11.31 -15.63 -15.97
C LYS A 251 -9.88 -15.78 -15.44
N LEU A 252 -9.12 -16.76 -15.93
CA LEU A 252 -7.71 -16.96 -15.65
C LEU A 252 -6.88 -16.57 -16.88
N LEU A 253 -5.95 -15.63 -16.73
CA LEU A 253 -5.22 -15.03 -17.84
C LEU A 253 -3.69 -15.14 -17.66
N PRO A 254 -2.95 -15.62 -18.68
CA PRO A 254 -1.50 -15.52 -18.69
C PRO A 254 -1.04 -14.12 -19.15
N PHE A 255 -0.12 -13.50 -18.41
CA PHE A 255 0.66 -12.36 -18.92
C PHE A 255 2.16 -12.56 -18.73
N GLY A 256 2.93 -11.86 -19.58
CA GLY A 256 4.39 -11.90 -19.54
C GLY A 256 5.00 -11.00 -18.47
N ILE A 257 6.28 -10.68 -18.66
CA ILE A 257 7.11 -9.97 -17.68
C ILE A 257 6.63 -8.57 -17.29
N ALA A 258 5.83 -7.92 -18.14
CA ALA A 258 5.34 -6.57 -17.91
C ALA A 258 4.36 -6.50 -16.73
N HIS A 259 3.56 -7.55 -16.52
CA HIS A 259 2.49 -7.58 -15.51
C HIS A 259 2.79 -8.62 -14.43
N ASN A 260 2.98 -9.89 -14.81
CA ASN A 260 3.10 -10.99 -13.84
C ASN A 260 4.54 -11.37 -13.47
N PHE A 261 5.50 -10.43 -13.57
CA PHE A 261 6.85 -10.62 -13.04
C PHE A 261 7.31 -9.38 -12.27
N TRP A 262 7.03 -9.39 -10.98
CA TRP A 262 7.33 -8.28 -10.11
C TRP A 262 8.84 -8.22 -9.79
N ARG A 263 9.36 -7.00 -9.68
CA ARG A 263 10.75 -6.78 -9.27
C ARG A 263 10.86 -5.50 -8.44
N ALA A 264 11.64 -5.58 -7.38
CA ALA A 264 12.08 -4.40 -6.66
C ALA A 264 13.21 -3.68 -7.41
N GLY A 265 13.38 -2.40 -7.12
CA GLY A 265 14.61 -1.69 -7.50
C GLY A 265 15.82 -2.27 -6.78
N ASN A 266 17.01 -2.17 -7.40
CA ASN A 266 18.25 -2.64 -6.79
C ASN A 266 18.55 -1.94 -5.45
N ALA A 267 18.32 -0.63 -5.38
CA ALA A 267 18.47 0.14 -4.14
C ALA A 267 17.32 -0.14 -3.15
N SER A 268 16.07 0.10 -3.57
CA SER A 268 14.91 0.07 -2.68
C SER A 268 14.56 -1.32 -2.12
N GLY A 269 14.65 -2.39 -2.91
CA GLY A 269 14.34 -3.75 -2.45
C GLY A 269 15.35 -4.82 -2.85
N ALA A 270 16.64 -4.43 -2.96
CA ALA A 270 17.76 -5.33 -3.25
C ALA A 270 17.65 -6.12 -4.56
N GLY A 271 16.78 -5.70 -5.49
CA GLY A 271 16.56 -6.44 -6.74
C GLY A 271 15.77 -7.74 -6.55
N LEU A 272 15.09 -7.94 -5.42
CA LEU A 272 14.23 -9.10 -5.21
C LEU A 272 13.12 -9.15 -6.26
N CYS A 273 12.85 -10.34 -6.79
CA CYS A 273 11.88 -10.52 -7.87
C CYS A 273 11.33 -11.94 -7.94
N GLY A 274 10.27 -12.10 -8.73
CA GLY A 274 9.68 -13.38 -9.03
C GLY A 274 8.40 -13.27 -9.86
N PRO A 275 7.85 -14.41 -10.31
CA PRO A 275 6.53 -14.44 -10.91
C PRO A 275 5.49 -14.00 -9.88
N SER A 276 4.40 -13.41 -10.36
CA SER A 276 3.28 -12.98 -9.52
C SER A 276 1.94 -13.42 -10.09
N THR A 277 0.92 -13.37 -9.25
CA THR A 277 -0.48 -13.53 -9.61
C THR A 277 -1.27 -12.35 -9.06
N GLU A 278 -2.18 -11.79 -9.87
CA GLU A 278 -2.97 -10.63 -9.46
C GLU A 278 -4.45 -10.97 -9.52
N LEU A 279 -5.21 -10.40 -8.58
CA LEU A 279 -6.66 -10.43 -8.58
C LEU A 279 -7.19 -9.09 -9.10
N HIS A 280 -8.06 -9.18 -10.08
CA HIS A 280 -8.72 -8.05 -10.73
C HIS A 280 -10.23 -8.12 -10.47
N VAL A 281 -10.85 -6.96 -10.32
CA VAL A 281 -12.28 -6.83 -10.06
C VAL A 281 -12.94 -6.03 -11.17
N ASP A 282 -14.00 -6.58 -11.75
CA ASP A 282 -14.86 -5.91 -12.73
C ASP A 282 -16.04 -5.22 -12.04
N PHE A 283 -16.04 -3.89 -12.03
CA PHE A 283 -17.09 -3.08 -11.42
C PHE A 283 -18.46 -3.28 -12.08
N HIS A 284 -18.51 -3.63 -13.37
CA HIS A 284 -19.79 -3.88 -14.04
C HIS A 284 -20.44 -5.15 -13.49
N SER A 285 -19.68 -6.26 -13.42
CA SER A 285 -20.14 -7.52 -12.82
C SER A 285 -20.47 -7.41 -11.31
N LEU A 286 -19.94 -6.40 -10.61
CA LEU A 286 -20.31 -6.11 -9.22
C LEU A 286 -21.69 -5.43 -9.11
N GLN A 287 -22.07 -4.61 -10.09
CA GLN A 287 -23.33 -3.86 -10.09
C GLN A 287 -24.47 -4.64 -10.76
N ASP A 288 -24.15 -5.46 -11.76
CA ASP A 288 -25.09 -6.29 -12.49
C ASP A 288 -24.62 -7.75 -12.46
N ALA A 289 -25.17 -8.52 -11.51
CA ALA A 289 -24.80 -9.93 -11.32
C ALA A 289 -25.27 -10.84 -12.48
N ASP A 290 -26.26 -10.39 -13.27
CA ASP A 290 -26.85 -11.12 -14.38
C ASP A 290 -26.19 -10.77 -15.73
N GLY A 291 -25.38 -9.70 -15.76
CA GLY A 291 -24.63 -9.25 -16.93
C GLY A 291 -23.54 -10.23 -17.35
N LEU A 292 -23.78 -10.99 -18.42
CA LEU A 292 -22.80 -11.88 -19.07
C LEU A 292 -21.71 -11.11 -19.87
N GLN A 293 -21.38 -9.88 -19.51
CA GLN A 293 -20.37 -9.11 -20.22
C GLN A 293 -18.96 -9.54 -19.78
N CYS A 294 -18.15 -9.92 -20.77
CA CYS A 294 -16.80 -10.40 -20.53
C CYS A 294 -15.82 -9.22 -20.43
N ALA A 295 -15.26 -8.99 -19.24
CA ALA A 295 -14.19 -8.00 -19.02
C ALA A 295 -12.78 -8.56 -19.27
N ARG A 296 -12.66 -9.79 -19.82
CA ARG A 296 -11.36 -10.46 -20.05
C ARG A 296 -10.40 -9.62 -20.89
N CYS A 297 -10.90 -8.92 -21.91
CA CYS A 297 -10.09 -8.06 -22.76
C CYS A 297 -9.70 -6.72 -22.11
N LEU A 298 -10.26 -6.41 -20.94
CA LEU A 298 -9.99 -5.17 -20.19
C LEU A 298 -8.95 -5.36 -19.08
N ILE A 299 -8.61 -6.61 -18.73
CA ILE A 299 -7.61 -6.92 -17.70
C ILE A 299 -6.24 -6.36 -18.12
N ASN A 300 -5.56 -5.65 -17.21
CA ASN A 300 -4.29 -4.97 -17.46
C ASN A 300 -4.33 -3.91 -18.58
N THR A 301 -5.51 -3.35 -18.86
CA THR A 301 -5.67 -2.16 -19.72
C THR A 301 -5.91 -0.91 -18.88
N THR A 302 -5.97 0.26 -19.49
CA THR A 302 -6.32 1.53 -18.83
C THR A 302 -7.82 1.68 -18.56
N SER A 303 -8.63 0.62 -18.76
CA SER A 303 -10.07 0.68 -18.57
C SER A 303 -10.42 0.90 -17.10
N PRO A 304 -11.21 1.93 -16.75
CA PRO A 304 -11.64 2.16 -15.37
C PRO A 304 -12.66 1.13 -14.87
N GLN A 305 -13.19 0.27 -15.75
CA GLN A 305 -14.15 -0.78 -15.41
C GLN A 305 -13.50 -1.91 -14.60
N VAL A 306 -12.22 -2.17 -14.81
CA VAL A 306 -11.48 -3.23 -14.12
C VAL A 306 -10.39 -2.58 -13.27
N VAL A 307 -10.22 -3.05 -12.04
CA VAL A 307 -9.14 -2.63 -11.15
C VAL A 307 -8.31 -3.83 -10.68
N GLU A 308 -6.98 -3.71 -10.70
CA GLU A 308 -6.10 -4.63 -9.98
C GLU A 308 -6.26 -4.38 -8.48
N LEU A 309 -6.87 -5.32 -7.76
CA LEU A 309 -7.14 -5.19 -6.34
C LEU A 309 -5.95 -5.67 -5.50
N TRP A 310 -5.37 -6.83 -5.84
CA TRP A 310 -4.39 -7.51 -5.01
C TRP A 310 -3.33 -8.23 -5.84
N ASN A 311 -2.06 -7.94 -5.58
CA ASN A 311 -0.91 -8.63 -6.16
C ASN A 311 -0.26 -9.58 -5.15
N THR A 312 0.04 -10.81 -5.56
CA THR A 312 0.79 -11.80 -4.79
C THR A 312 2.04 -12.20 -5.57
N VAL A 313 3.20 -11.82 -5.04
CA VAL A 313 4.52 -12.05 -5.62
C VAL A 313 5.17 -13.27 -4.98
N PHE A 314 5.62 -14.19 -5.83
CA PHE A 314 6.35 -15.39 -5.45
C PHE A 314 7.85 -15.16 -5.58
N ILE A 315 8.40 -14.40 -4.63
CA ILE A 315 9.80 -14.00 -4.60
C ILE A 315 10.70 -15.24 -4.62
N SER A 316 11.50 -15.34 -5.67
CA SER A 316 12.28 -16.53 -6.03
C SER A 316 13.68 -16.19 -6.52
N HIS A 317 13.90 -14.96 -6.97
CA HIS A 317 15.16 -14.54 -7.56
C HIS A 317 15.60 -13.17 -7.02
N ARG A 318 16.86 -12.86 -7.23
CA ARG A 318 17.44 -11.54 -7.09
C ARG A 318 18.06 -11.13 -8.42
N THR A 319 17.87 -9.87 -8.79
CA THR A 319 18.49 -9.34 -10.00
C THR A 319 19.92 -8.92 -9.72
N ARG A 320 20.85 -9.43 -10.52
CA ARG A 320 22.22 -8.94 -10.55
C ARG A 320 22.27 -7.59 -11.25
N ALA A 321 23.06 -6.66 -10.74
CA ALA A 321 23.30 -5.41 -11.44
C ALA A 321 24.15 -5.69 -12.68
N THR A 322 23.56 -5.57 -13.87
CA THR A 322 24.29 -5.60 -15.16
C THR A 322 24.67 -4.19 -15.57
N GLU A 323 25.81 -4.03 -16.24
CA GLU A 323 26.37 -2.73 -16.68
C GLU A 323 25.43 -1.86 -17.54
N HIS A 324 24.38 -2.45 -18.13
CA HIS A 324 23.41 -1.75 -18.98
C HIS A 324 21.96 -1.78 -18.47
N GLY A 325 21.70 -2.25 -17.26
CA GLY A 325 20.36 -2.33 -16.66
C GLY A 325 19.34 -3.25 -17.37
N LYS A 326 19.74 -3.94 -18.44
CA LYS A 326 18.89 -4.84 -19.22
C LYS A 326 18.84 -6.22 -18.58
N LEU A 327 17.63 -6.68 -18.26
CA LEU A 327 17.39 -8.05 -17.82
C LEU A 327 17.74 -9.04 -18.93
N THR A 328 18.68 -9.93 -18.64
CA THR A 328 18.93 -11.16 -19.39
C THR A 328 18.63 -12.36 -18.50
N ALA A 329 18.61 -13.58 -19.07
CA ALA A 329 18.49 -14.81 -18.29
C ALA A 329 19.57 -14.90 -17.18
N ASP A 330 20.81 -14.52 -17.52
CA ASP A 330 21.96 -14.53 -16.60
C ASP A 330 21.92 -13.43 -15.53
N SER A 331 20.91 -12.55 -15.59
CA SER A 331 20.73 -11.47 -14.61
C SER A 331 19.95 -11.89 -13.37
N LEU A 332 19.49 -13.15 -13.27
CA LEU A 332 18.64 -13.64 -12.20
C LEU A 332 19.35 -14.70 -11.35
N ASP A 333 19.67 -14.35 -10.12
CA ASP A 333 20.23 -15.25 -9.12
C ASP A 333 19.12 -15.89 -8.29
N PRO A 334 18.96 -17.23 -8.26
CA PRO A 334 17.92 -17.88 -7.48
C PRO A 334 18.16 -17.71 -5.98
N LEU A 335 17.08 -17.53 -5.22
CA LEU A 335 17.12 -17.47 -3.77
C LEU A 335 17.13 -18.89 -3.16
N ARG A 336 17.78 -19.03 -2.00
CA ARG A 336 17.84 -20.32 -1.27
C ARG A 336 16.50 -20.74 -0.65
N GLN A 337 15.67 -19.75 -0.34
CA GLN A 337 14.34 -19.93 0.22
C GLN A 337 13.34 -19.18 -0.65
N GLN A 338 12.11 -19.68 -0.67
CA GLN A 338 10.99 -19.06 -1.37
C GLN A 338 10.21 -18.18 -0.39
N PHE A 339 9.81 -17.00 -0.86
CA PHE A 339 9.11 -16.02 -0.06
C PHE A 339 7.80 -15.61 -0.76
N VAL A 340 6.80 -15.27 0.04
CA VAL A 340 5.55 -14.68 -0.45
C VAL A 340 5.51 -13.24 0.01
N ASP A 341 5.24 -12.34 -0.93
CA ASP A 341 5.01 -10.92 -0.69
C ASP A 341 3.69 -10.53 -1.36
N THR A 342 2.71 -10.08 -0.57
CA THR A 342 1.41 -9.66 -1.12
C THR A 342 1.14 -8.20 -0.82
N GLY A 343 0.47 -7.50 -1.73
CA GLY A 343 0.00 -6.13 -1.53
C GLY A 343 -1.37 -5.90 -2.13
N MET A 344 -2.31 -5.40 -1.33
CA MET A 344 -3.63 -4.93 -1.74
C MET A 344 -3.78 -3.46 -1.37
N GLY A 345 -4.24 -2.62 -2.29
CA GLY A 345 -4.49 -1.21 -1.99
C GLY A 345 -5.75 -1.05 -1.16
N LEU A 346 -5.66 -0.43 0.02
CA LEU A 346 -6.82 -0.23 0.91
C LEU A 346 -7.88 0.65 0.25
N GLU A 347 -7.48 1.66 -0.52
CA GLU A 347 -8.37 2.59 -1.21
C GLU A 347 -9.12 1.88 -2.34
N ARG A 348 -8.42 1.01 -3.07
CA ARG A 348 -9.04 0.13 -4.10
C ARG A 348 -10.02 -0.84 -3.48
N LEU A 349 -9.65 -1.44 -2.34
CA LEU A 349 -10.54 -2.31 -1.58
C LEU A 349 -11.78 -1.54 -1.11
N ALA A 350 -11.61 -0.35 -0.54
CA ALA A 350 -12.72 0.49 -0.09
C ALA A 350 -13.67 0.84 -1.24
N CYS A 351 -13.15 1.18 -2.43
CA CYS A 351 -13.98 1.46 -3.60
C CYS A 351 -14.76 0.25 -4.09
N VAL A 352 -14.08 -0.91 -4.19
CA VAL A 352 -14.70 -2.19 -4.55
C VAL A 352 -15.81 -2.54 -3.58
N MET A 353 -15.54 -2.45 -2.27
CA MET A 353 -16.53 -2.76 -1.26
C MET A 353 -17.67 -1.77 -1.34
N GLN A 354 -17.43 -0.46 -1.33
CA GLN A 354 -18.49 0.55 -1.34
C GLN A 354 -19.26 0.68 -2.66
N ALA A 355 -18.99 -0.21 -3.64
CA ALA A 355 -19.58 -0.21 -4.98
C ALA A 355 -19.47 1.14 -5.69
N SER A 356 -18.46 1.93 -5.33
CA SER A 356 -18.20 3.24 -5.90
C SER A 356 -17.16 3.11 -7.00
N SER A 357 -17.53 3.45 -8.24
CA SER A 357 -16.57 3.64 -9.35
C SER A 357 -15.78 4.95 -9.22
N HIS A 358 -15.89 5.64 -8.09
CA HIS A 358 -15.24 6.90 -7.76
C HIS A 358 -14.41 6.74 -6.48
N PHE A 359 -13.11 6.98 -6.60
CA PHE A 359 -12.14 6.93 -5.52
C PHE A 359 -12.17 8.24 -4.72
N VAL A 360 -13.30 8.47 -4.04
CA VAL A 360 -13.44 9.58 -3.11
C VAL A 360 -13.53 8.97 -1.72
N LEU A 361 -12.40 9.00 -0.99
CA LEU A 361 -12.42 8.79 0.45
C LEU A 361 -13.37 9.83 1.05
N ARG A 362 -14.50 9.39 1.60
CA ARG A 362 -15.38 10.23 2.41
C ARG A 362 -14.97 10.21 3.87
#